data_AF-A0A972FY62-F1
#
_entry.id   AF-A0A972FY62-F1
#
_cell.length_a   1.000
_cell.length_b   1.000
_cell.length_c   1.000
_cell.angle_alpha   90.00
_cell.angle_beta   90.00
_cell.angle_gamma   90.00
#
_symmetry.space_group_name_H-M   'P 1'
#
loop_
_entity.id
_entity.type
_entity.pdbx_description
1 polymer ?
#
loop_
_entity_poly.entity_id
_entity_poly.type
_entity_poly.pdbx_seq_one_letter_code
_entity_poly.pdbx_strand_id
1 'polypeptide(L)'
;MKARRQAKKLLFAIVAWAAAMGAFVFFRYAQTPELPQWARGNADLATLAVYMGVIFGSLHWMSNLITDFRIINRLPYIFSVTFKGLFLLLGAITLAYMIQYLNMWAIEHHMVPLRQMLTAQILYSPSFQALLIYLVVVRLGLAFIEQMALLMGPRILLNIGLGKYHKPRYEQRLFLFLDMVASTSHAEALGDYRFSRLIQDSFNLLSDTVTNNDAEIYRYMGDAVLIHWPLETGIVHDRCMNVYFEFSQQLHWHRHYFEKHYGFVPEFKAAAHCGQVVAAVVGVHKQEISFFSDVLNTLTRLQDQCNPLGQRMLISGALSGRLDNQESQYKRTNLGPIKLKGKQHSIEVFAVSPKLASAN
;
A
#
# COMPACT_ATOMS: atom_id res chain seq x y z
N MET A 1 -9.15 -5.52 -12.42
CA MET A 1 -8.61 -5.10 -11.10
C MET A 1 -8.09 -3.66 -11.04
N LYS A 2 -7.27 -3.18 -12.00
CA LYS A 2 -6.68 -1.82 -11.96
C LYS A 2 -7.72 -0.67 -11.92
N ALA A 3 -8.78 -0.73 -12.73
CA ALA A 3 -9.82 0.30 -12.75
C ALA A 3 -10.56 0.45 -11.40
N ARG A 4 -10.96 -0.67 -10.79
CA ARG A 4 -11.60 -0.69 -9.46
C ARG A 4 -10.70 -0.11 -8.38
N ARG A 5 -9.38 -0.38 -8.43
CA ARG A 5 -8.39 0.20 -7.51
C ARG A 5 -8.29 1.72 -7.68
N GLN A 6 -8.28 2.21 -8.92
CA GLN A 6 -8.23 3.64 -9.21
C GLN A 6 -9.52 4.37 -8.78
N ALA A 7 -10.69 3.76 -9.00
CA ALA A 7 -11.96 4.32 -8.52
C ALA A 7 -11.99 4.47 -6.99
N LYS A 8 -11.48 3.46 -6.24
CA LYS A 8 -11.34 3.56 -4.78
C LYS A 8 -10.39 4.68 -4.36
N LYS A 9 -9.25 4.85 -5.06
CA LYS A 9 -8.29 5.94 -4.81
C LYS A 9 -8.93 7.32 -5.05
N LEU A 10 -9.69 7.48 -6.14
CA LEU A 10 -10.39 8.73 -6.45
C LEU A 10 -11.44 9.06 -5.39
N LEU A 11 -12.28 8.08 -5.02
CA LEU A 11 -13.30 8.28 -3.99
C LEU A 11 -12.66 8.70 -2.65
N PHE A 12 -11.59 8.01 -2.25
CA PHE A 12 -10.85 8.37 -1.05
C PHE A 12 -10.28 9.79 -1.11
N ALA A 13 -9.68 10.17 -2.25
CA ALA A 13 -9.15 11.52 -2.46
C ALA A 13 -10.24 12.59 -2.35
N ILE A 14 -11.40 12.39 -2.97
CA ILE A 14 -12.54 13.31 -2.89
C ILE A 14 -13.01 13.47 -1.45
N VAL A 15 -13.18 12.37 -0.71
CA VAL A 15 -13.62 12.42 0.69
C VAL A 15 -12.60 13.14 1.58
N ALA A 16 -11.31 12.84 1.42
CA ALA A 16 -10.25 13.49 2.19
C ALA A 16 -10.18 15.00 1.90
N TRP A 17 -10.29 15.40 0.64
CA TRP A 17 -10.29 16.82 0.25
C TRP A 17 -11.58 17.53 0.63
N ALA A 18 -12.74 16.86 0.63
CA ALA A 18 -13.97 17.43 1.15
C ALA A 18 -13.87 17.72 2.65
N ALA A 19 -13.26 16.82 3.43
CA ALA A 19 -12.99 17.08 4.86
C ALA A 19 -12.01 18.26 5.06
N ALA A 20 -10.93 18.31 4.28
CA ALA A 20 -9.97 19.42 4.33
C ALA A 20 -10.65 20.76 3.96
N MET A 21 -11.41 20.79 2.85
CA MET A 21 -12.13 22.00 2.44
C MET A 21 -13.23 22.39 3.44
N GLY A 22 -13.87 21.41 4.07
CA GLY A 22 -14.79 21.65 5.19
C GLY A 22 -14.11 22.36 6.35
N ALA A 23 -12.91 21.91 6.73
CA ALA A 23 -12.11 22.58 7.77
C ALA A 23 -11.71 24.00 7.34
N PHE A 24 -11.28 24.21 6.09
CA PHE A 24 -10.94 25.54 5.58
C PHE A 24 -12.12 26.51 5.63
N VAL A 25 -13.28 26.10 5.10
CA VAL A 25 -14.51 26.90 5.10
C VAL A 25 -14.96 27.18 6.53
N PHE A 26 -14.92 26.18 7.41
CA PHE A 26 -15.25 26.33 8.83
C PHE A 26 -14.35 27.37 9.51
N PHE A 27 -13.02 27.20 9.49
CA PHE A 27 -12.10 28.13 10.16
C PHE A 27 -12.20 29.55 9.60
N ARG A 28 -12.46 29.69 8.30
CA ARG A 28 -12.60 30.98 7.63
C ARG A 28 -13.84 31.75 8.09
N TYR A 29 -14.99 31.07 8.20
CA TYR A 29 -16.27 31.71 8.51
C TYR A 29 -16.71 31.55 9.96
N ALA A 30 -15.97 30.79 10.79
CA ALA A 30 -16.29 30.60 12.21
C ALA A 30 -16.17 31.88 13.04
N GLN A 31 -15.33 32.84 12.60
CA GLN A 31 -15.11 34.10 13.31
C GLN A 31 -15.93 35.27 12.74
N THR A 32 -16.64 35.06 11.62
CA THR A 32 -17.50 36.09 11.04
C THR A 32 -18.92 35.94 11.58
N PRO A 33 -19.47 36.96 12.27
CA PRO A 33 -20.81 36.89 12.86
C PRO A 33 -21.92 36.82 11.80
N GLU A 34 -21.64 37.29 10.58
CA GLU A 34 -22.57 37.24 9.45
C GLU A 34 -22.10 36.22 8.41
N LEU A 35 -23.08 35.58 7.76
CA LEU A 35 -22.83 34.74 6.59
C LEU A 35 -22.35 35.60 5.42
N PRO A 36 -21.49 35.05 4.53
CA PRO A 36 -21.10 35.77 3.33
C PRO A 36 -22.32 36.07 2.46
N GLN A 37 -22.30 37.19 1.74
CA GLN A 37 -23.47 37.71 0.98
C GLN A 37 -24.10 36.71 0.00
N TRP A 38 -23.36 35.71 -0.47
CA TRP A 38 -23.85 34.67 -1.38
C TRP A 38 -24.53 33.50 -0.66
N ALA A 39 -24.35 33.35 0.66
CA ALA A 39 -24.88 32.24 1.45
C ALA A 39 -26.18 32.65 2.14
N ARG A 40 -27.24 31.85 1.94
CA ARG A 40 -28.53 31.97 2.63
C ARG A 40 -28.53 31.19 3.94
N GLY A 41 -27.66 30.18 4.08
CA GLY A 41 -27.50 29.42 5.31
C GLY A 41 -26.23 28.57 5.36
N ASN A 42 -26.03 27.86 6.47
CA ASN A 42 -24.88 26.98 6.67
C ASN A 42 -24.81 25.82 5.66
N ALA A 43 -25.93 25.45 5.04
CA ALA A 43 -25.99 24.46 3.97
C ALA A 43 -25.20 24.92 2.73
N ASP A 44 -25.14 26.22 2.44
CA ASP A 44 -24.41 26.75 1.28
C ASP A 44 -22.89 26.68 1.53
N LEU A 45 -22.45 26.90 2.77
CA LEU A 45 -21.06 26.72 3.18
C LEU A 45 -20.62 25.26 3.07
N ALA A 46 -21.46 24.33 3.53
CA ALA A 46 -21.20 22.89 3.39
C ALA A 46 -21.15 22.48 1.91
N THR A 47 -22.05 23.02 1.10
CA THR A 47 -22.10 22.79 -0.36
C THR A 47 -20.82 23.27 -1.04
N LEU A 48 -20.34 24.48 -0.71
CA LEU A 48 -19.06 25.01 -1.20
C LEU A 48 -17.90 24.07 -0.83
N ALA A 49 -17.84 23.62 0.41
CA ALA A 49 -16.79 22.70 0.87
C ALA A 49 -16.80 21.38 0.08
N VAL A 50 -17.97 20.81 -0.21
CA VAL A 50 -18.11 19.59 -1.02
C VAL A 50 -17.63 19.84 -2.46
N TYR A 51 -18.06 20.93 -3.10
CA TYR A 51 -17.60 21.26 -4.47
C TYR A 51 -16.09 21.45 -4.54
N MET A 52 -15.52 22.23 -3.62
CA MET A 52 -14.06 22.40 -3.55
C MET A 52 -13.37 21.06 -3.28
N GLY A 53 -13.94 20.21 -2.43
CA GLY A 53 -13.44 18.87 -2.14
C GLY A 53 -13.41 17.95 -3.35
N VAL A 54 -14.47 17.97 -4.18
CA VAL A 54 -14.52 17.22 -5.43
C VAL A 54 -13.46 17.72 -6.41
N ILE A 55 -13.33 19.05 -6.57
CA ILE A 55 -12.36 19.65 -7.50
C ILE A 55 -10.92 19.33 -7.07
N PHE A 56 -10.53 19.68 -5.84
CA PHE A 56 -9.17 19.46 -5.36
C PHE A 56 -8.85 17.97 -5.17
N GLY A 57 -9.85 17.16 -4.77
CA GLY A 57 -9.72 15.71 -4.73
C GLY A 57 -9.45 15.09 -6.10
N SER A 58 -10.13 15.57 -7.14
CA SER A 58 -9.92 15.14 -8.52
C SER A 58 -8.56 15.58 -9.06
N LEU A 59 -8.15 16.83 -8.80
CA LEU A 59 -6.82 17.33 -9.17
C LEU A 59 -5.71 16.54 -8.47
N HIS A 60 -5.87 16.24 -7.18
CA HIS A 60 -4.95 15.43 -6.42
C HIS A 60 -4.84 14.01 -6.98
N TRP A 61 -5.98 13.34 -7.23
CA TRP A 61 -6.00 12.02 -7.86
C TRP A 61 -5.34 12.01 -9.25
N MET A 62 -5.64 13.01 -10.08
CA MET A 62 -5.04 13.15 -11.40
C MET A 62 -3.53 13.36 -11.31
N SER A 63 -3.05 14.19 -10.37
CA SER A 63 -1.61 14.37 -10.15
C SER A 63 -0.92 13.06 -9.73
N ASN A 64 -1.58 12.23 -8.91
CA ASN A 64 -1.09 10.91 -8.53
C ASN A 64 -1.03 9.94 -9.71
N LEU A 65 -2.04 9.95 -10.58
CA LEU A 65 -2.06 9.14 -11.80
C LEU A 65 -0.89 9.52 -12.73
N ILE A 66 -0.61 10.82 -12.88
CA ILE A 66 0.51 11.31 -13.69
C ILE A 66 1.84 10.86 -13.08
N THR A 67 2.03 10.99 -11.76
CA THR A 67 3.28 10.57 -11.13
C THR A 67 3.46 9.05 -11.13
N ASP A 68 2.35 8.29 -11.08
CA ASP A 68 2.36 6.82 -11.09
C ASP A 68 2.87 6.24 -12.43
N PHE A 69 3.06 7.06 -13.47
CA PHE A 69 3.69 6.62 -14.72
C PHE A 69 5.14 6.17 -14.51
N ARG A 70 5.52 5.07 -15.18
CA ARG A 70 6.82 4.38 -15.02
C ARG A 70 8.06 5.28 -15.09
N ILE A 71 8.01 6.36 -15.88
CA ILE A 71 9.14 7.29 -16.06
C ILE A 71 9.29 8.20 -14.83
N ILE A 72 8.18 8.75 -14.33
CA ILE A 72 8.18 9.72 -13.23
C ILE A 72 8.41 9.04 -11.89
N ASN A 73 7.92 7.81 -11.71
CA ASN A 73 8.11 7.02 -10.50
C ASN A 73 9.58 6.64 -10.20
N ARG A 74 10.51 6.83 -11.15
CA ARG A 74 11.95 6.63 -10.92
C ARG A 74 12.69 7.89 -10.45
N LEU A 75 12.02 9.04 -10.47
CA LEU A 75 12.62 10.30 -10.02
C LEU A 75 12.64 10.38 -8.49
N PRO A 76 13.53 11.21 -7.90
CA PRO A 76 13.56 11.42 -6.46
C PRO A 76 12.18 11.83 -5.92
N TYR A 77 11.84 11.38 -4.71
CA TYR A 77 10.54 11.65 -4.10
C TYR A 77 10.19 13.15 -4.05
N ILE A 78 11.18 14.01 -3.82
CA ILE A 78 11.05 15.47 -3.82
C ILE A 78 10.43 15.98 -5.13
N PHE A 79 10.85 15.43 -6.28
CA PHE A 79 10.27 15.82 -7.57
C PHE A 79 8.77 15.53 -7.62
N SER A 80 8.37 14.33 -7.18
CA SER A 80 6.96 13.93 -7.13
C SER A 80 6.13 14.84 -6.23
N VAL A 81 6.65 15.20 -5.05
CA VAL A 81 5.97 16.12 -4.12
C VAL A 81 5.82 17.52 -4.73
N THR A 82 6.91 18.07 -5.26
CA THR A 82 6.92 19.40 -5.88
C THR A 82 6.00 19.47 -7.09
N PHE A 83 6.05 18.48 -7.99
CA PHE A 83 5.16 18.41 -9.15
C PHE A 83 3.69 18.40 -8.73
N LYS A 84 3.29 17.52 -7.81
CA LYS A 84 1.90 17.43 -7.33
C LYS A 84 1.44 18.72 -6.66
N GLY A 85 2.33 19.39 -5.92
CA GLY A 85 2.04 20.69 -5.31
C GLY A 85 1.82 21.80 -6.35
N LEU A 86 2.76 21.95 -7.29
CA LEU A 86 2.63 22.93 -8.38
C LEU A 86 1.40 22.67 -9.25
N PHE A 87 1.11 21.40 -9.54
CA PHE A 87 -0.08 20.99 -10.29
C PHE A 87 -1.38 21.42 -9.59
N LEU A 88 -1.46 21.22 -8.27
CA LEU A 88 -2.61 21.63 -7.47
C LEU A 88 -2.77 23.16 -7.44
N LEU A 89 -1.67 23.90 -7.26
CA LEU A 89 -1.69 25.37 -7.23
C LEU A 89 -2.05 25.96 -8.59
N LEU A 90 -1.50 25.41 -9.68
CA LEU A 90 -1.85 25.79 -11.03
C LEU A 90 -3.35 25.53 -11.29
N GLY A 91 -3.87 24.38 -10.86
CA GLY A 91 -5.30 24.08 -10.91
C GLY A 91 -6.18 25.08 -10.12
N ALA A 92 -5.71 25.52 -8.94
CA ALA A 92 -6.42 26.53 -8.15
C ALA A 92 -6.44 27.90 -8.85
N ILE A 93 -5.30 28.31 -9.41
CA ILE A 93 -5.15 29.59 -10.14
C ILE A 93 -6.00 29.59 -11.41
N THR A 94 -5.96 28.52 -12.20
CA THR A 94 -6.77 28.41 -13.43
C THR A 94 -8.26 28.42 -13.11
N LEU A 95 -8.69 27.73 -12.05
CA LEU A 95 -10.08 27.76 -11.60
C LEU A 95 -10.51 29.16 -11.16
N ALA A 96 -9.66 29.88 -10.42
CA ALA A 96 -9.96 31.25 -9.97
C ALA A 96 -10.15 32.21 -11.16
N TYR A 97 -9.26 32.17 -12.14
CA TYR A 97 -9.41 32.96 -13.36
C TYR A 97 -10.63 32.53 -14.19
N MET A 98 -10.95 31.23 -14.24
CA MET A 98 -12.13 30.73 -14.96
C MET A 98 -13.43 31.19 -14.29
N ILE A 99 -13.53 31.14 -12.96
CA ILE A 99 -14.69 31.67 -12.22
C ILE A 99 -14.82 33.18 -12.43
N GLN A 100 -13.70 33.92 -12.36
CA GLN A 100 -13.70 35.36 -12.64
C GLN A 100 -14.17 35.65 -14.07
N TYR A 101 -13.70 34.88 -15.05
CA TYR A 101 -14.13 34.98 -16.44
C TYR A 101 -15.64 34.80 -16.57
N LEU A 102 -16.19 33.74 -15.97
CA LEU A 102 -17.62 33.47 -15.99
C LEU A 102 -18.43 34.61 -15.32
N ASN A 103 -17.95 35.14 -14.19
CA ASN A 103 -18.61 36.27 -13.51
C ASN A 103 -18.60 37.54 -14.38
N MET A 104 -17.47 37.89 -14.97
CA MET A 104 -17.37 39.07 -15.85
C MET A 104 -18.21 38.89 -17.13
N TRP A 105 -18.23 37.68 -17.70
CA TRP A 105 -19.06 37.35 -18.86
C TRP A 105 -20.55 37.46 -18.54
N ALA A 106 -20.97 37.04 -17.35
CA ALA A 106 -22.36 37.08 -16.91
C ALA A 106 -22.84 38.50 -16.52
N ILE A 107 -21.96 39.36 -16.01
CA ILE A 107 -22.32 40.67 -15.44
C ILE A 107 -22.05 41.85 -16.41
N GLU A 108 -20.96 41.83 -17.19
CA GLU A 108 -20.41 43.03 -17.88
C GLU A 108 -20.49 43.01 -19.42
N HIS A 109 -21.45 42.33 -20.03
CA HIS A 109 -21.74 42.42 -21.48
C HIS A 109 -20.55 42.08 -22.40
N HIS A 110 -20.29 40.79 -22.64
CA HIS A 110 -19.59 40.17 -23.80
C HIS A 110 -18.27 40.77 -24.37
N MET A 111 -17.74 41.88 -23.88
CA MET A 111 -16.66 42.66 -24.53
C MET A 111 -15.54 43.02 -23.55
N VAL A 112 -15.21 42.11 -22.64
CA VAL A 112 -14.04 42.27 -21.75
C VAL A 112 -12.80 41.70 -22.46
N PRO A 113 -11.74 42.50 -22.68
CA PRO A 113 -10.52 42.02 -23.33
C PRO A 113 -9.72 41.07 -22.42
N LEU A 114 -9.12 40.03 -23.02
CA LEU A 114 -8.31 39.00 -22.32
C LEU A 114 -7.23 39.61 -21.39
N ARG A 115 -6.64 40.75 -21.77
CA ARG A 115 -5.64 41.45 -20.95
C ARG A 115 -6.21 41.90 -19.60
N GLN A 116 -7.42 42.47 -19.57
CA GLN A 116 -8.05 42.91 -18.32
C GLN A 116 -8.39 41.71 -17.41
N MET A 117 -8.76 40.58 -18.02
CA MET A 117 -9.02 39.33 -17.30
C MET A 117 -7.76 38.76 -16.63
N LEU A 118 -6.62 38.76 -17.35
CA LEU A 118 -5.34 38.28 -16.81
C LEU A 118 -4.76 39.23 -15.75
N THR A 119 -5.03 40.53 -15.84
CA THR A 119 -4.62 41.53 -14.84
C THR A 119 -5.58 41.62 -13.64
N ALA A 120 -6.65 40.84 -13.60
CA ALA A 120 -7.62 40.86 -12.51
C ALA A 120 -6.94 40.52 -11.17
N GLN A 121 -7.26 41.31 -10.14
CA GLN A 121 -6.60 41.24 -8.83
C GLN A 121 -7.05 40.06 -7.95
N ILE A 122 -7.73 39.04 -8.50
CA ILE A 122 -8.26 37.91 -7.73
C ILE A 122 -7.15 37.17 -6.95
N LEU A 123 -5.95 37.08 -7.54
CA LEU A 123 -4.77 36.49 -6.90
C LEU A 123 -4.26 37.30 -5.70
N TYR A 124 -4.51 38.61 -5.69
CA TYR A 124 -4.12 39.51 -4.60
C TYR A 124 -5.18 39.59 -3.49
N SER A 125 -6.35 38.97 -3.68
CA SER A 125 -7.34 38.92 -2.62
C SER A 125 -6.79 38.14 -1.41
N PRO A 126 -6.88 38.67 -0.18
CA PRO A 126 -6.43 37.95 1.02
C PRO A 126 -7.08 36.58 1.15
N SER A 127 -8.33 36.50 0.68
CA SER A 127 -9.13 35.29 0.57
C SER A 127 -8.44 34.17 -0.21
N PHE A 128 -7.93 34.50 -1.39
CA PHE A 128 -7.30 33.53 -2.29
C PHE A 128 -5.88 33.20 -1.83
N GLN A 129 -5.13 34.18 -1.31
CA GLN A 129 -3.82 33.94 -0.72
C GLN A 129 -3.89 32.97 0.47
N ALA A 130 -4.88 33.14 1.35
CA ALA A 130 -5.14 32.20 2.43
C ALA A 130 -5.46 30.80 1.93
N LEU A 131 -6.24 30.67 0.84
CA LEU A 131 -6.50 29.39 0.20
C LEU A 131 -5.21 28.76 -0.35
N LEU A 132 -4.36 29.52 -1.07
CA LEU A 132 -3.10 29.00 -1.60
C LEU A 132 -2.18 28.49 -0.49
N ILE A 133 -2.01 29.27 0.57
CA ILE A 133 -1.20 28.85 1.74
C ILE A 133 -1.79 27.57 2.36
N TYR A 134 -3.12 27.53 2.53
CA TYR A 134 -3.80 26.35 3.04
C TYR A 134 -3.58 25.11 2.17
N LEU A 135 -3.70 25.24 0.84
CA LEU A 135 -3.46 24.15 -0.11
C LEU A 135 -2.01 23.64 -0.02
N VAL A 136 -1.02 24.52 0.14
CA VAL A 136 0.38 24.12 0.36
C VAL A 136 0.51 23.32 1.65
N VAL A 137 -0.03 23.81 2.76
CA VAL A 137 0.05 23.14 4.07
C VAL A 137 -0.61 21.76 4.01
N VAL A 138 -1.84 21.66 3.50
CA VAL A 138 -2.54 20.38 3.35
C VAL A 138 -1.76 19.45 2.43
N ARG A 139 -1.22 19.95 1.32
CA ARG A 139 -0.45 19.12 0.39
C ARG A 139 0.82 18.56 1.03
N LEU A 140 1.56 19.36 1.79
CA LEU A 140 2.75 18.91 2.53
C LEU A 140 2.38 17.88 3.59
N GLY A 141 1.28 18.09 4.33
CA GLY A 141 0.76 17.13 5.30
C GLY A 141 0.38 15.79 4.65
N LEU A 142 -0.33 15.82 3.51
CA LEU A 142 -0.65 14.62 2.74
C LEU A 142 0.61 13.92 2.22
N ALA A 143 1.58 14.66 1.71
CA ALA A 143 2.86 14.10 1.24
C ALA A 143 3.63 13.41 2.38
N PHE A 144 3.58 13.96 3.58
CA PHE A 144 4.18 13.35 4.76
C PHE A 144 3.47 12.03 5.13
N ILE A 145 2.13 12.03 5.17
CA ILE A 145 1.33 10.82 5.47
C ILE A 145 1.55 9.74 4.41
N GLU A 146 1.54 10.11 3.11
CA GLU A 146 1.84 9.22 1.99
C GLU A 146 3.21 8.55 2.17
N GLN A 147 4.24 9.33 2.51
CA GLN A 147 5.59 8.81 2.72
C GLN A 147 5.70 7.90 3.95
N MET A 148 5.06 8.26 5.06
CA MET A 148 4.99 7.42 6.25
C MET A 148 4.27 6.10 5.95
N ALA A 149 3.18 6.15 5.18
CA ALA A 149 2.44 4.96 4.77
C ALA A 149 3.27 4.04 3.86
N LEU A 150 4.14 4.59 3.01
CA LEU A 150 5.07 3.81 2.19
C LEU A 150 6.17 3.15 3.03
N LEU A 151 6.69 3.85 4.05
CA LEU A 151 7.78 3.34 4.90
C LEU A 151 7.31 2.30 5.91
N MET A 152 6.15 2.52 6.55
CA MET A 152 5.64 1.66 7.61
C MET A 152 4.58 0.67 7.14
N GLY A 153 3.95 0.92 5.99
CA GLY A 153 2.71 0.25 5.57
C GLY A 153 1.47 0.98 6.10
N PRO A 154 0.42 1.20 5.29
CA PRO A 154 -0.72 2.05 5.65
C PRO A 154 -1.51 1.51 6.85
N ARG A 155 -1.69 0.20 6.96
CA ARG A 155 -2.41 -0.43 8.07
C ARG A 155 -1.62 -0.36 9.38
N ILE A 156 -0.31 -0.54 9.31
CA ILE A 156 0.59 -0.43 10.46
C ILE A 156 0.59 1.01 10.98
N LEU A 157 0.74 2.00 10.08
CA LEU A 157 0.68 3.42 10.41
C LEU A 157 -0.63 3.77 11.14
N LEU A 158 -1.77 3.34 10.61
CA LEU A 158 -3.09 3.54 11.25
C LEU A 158 -3.18 2.86 12.62
N ASN A 159 -2.74 1.61 12.73
CA ASN A 159 -2.80 0.86 13.99
C ASN A 159 -1.92 1.48 15.09
N ILE A 160 -0.74 2.00 14.73
CA ILE A 160 0.14 2.73 15.64
C ILE A 160 -0.50 4.06 16.04
N GLY A 161 -0.99 4.84 15.07
CA GLY A 161 -1.62 6.14 15.31
C GLY A 161 -2.89 6.08 16.16
N LEU A 162 -3.71 5.03 15.97
CA LEU A 162 -4.89 4.76 16.81
C LEU A 162 -4.55 4.12 18.16
N GLY A 163 -3.27 3.80 18.38
CA GLY A 163 -2.77 3.20 19.60
C GLY A 163 -3.17 1.74 19.83
N LYS A 164 -3.61 1.02 18.81
CA LYS A 164 -4.20 -0.33 18.90
C LYS A 164 -3.34 -1.34 19.66
N TYR A 165 -2.02 -1.25 19.56
CA TYR A 165 -1.06 -2.21 20.11
C TYR A 165 -0.16 -1.64 21.21
N HIS A 166 -0.49 -0.48 21.81
CA HIS A 166 0.25 0.02 22.99
C HIS A 166 0.09 -0.90 24.19
N LYS A 167 -1.06 -1.58 24.29
CA LYS A 167 -1.26 -2.70 25.20
C LYS A 167 -1.14 -4.00 24.41
N PRO A 168 -0.40 -5.00 24.90
CA PRO A 168 -0.30 -6.30 24.25
C PRO A 168 -1.68 -6.92 24.00
N ARG A 169 -1.89 -7.47 22.81
CA ARG A 169 -3.17 -8.08 22.39
C ARG A 169 -2.98 -9.45 21.79
N TYR A 170 -3.80 -10.41 22.22
CA TYR A 170 -3.87 -11.71 21.59
C TYR A 170 -4.60 -11.61 20.25
N GLU A 171 -3.99 -12.10 19.19
CA GLU A 171 -4.58 -12.16 17.85
C GLU A 171 -4.31 -13.53 17.21
N GLN A 172 -5.25 -14.02 16.41
CA GLN A 172 -5.02 -15.17 15.55
C GLN A 172 -4.41 -14.69 14.23
N ARG A 173 -3.20 -15.14 13.93
CA ARG A 173 -2.45 -14.71 12.75
C ARG A 173 -2.03 -15.90 11.90
N LEU A 174 -2.02 -15.69 10.60
CA LEU A 174 -1.41 -16.57 9.61
C LEU A 174 -0.12 -15.91 9.15
N PHE A 175 0.96 -16.67 9.10
CA PHE A 175 2.25 -16.22 8.61
C PHE A 175 2.71 -17.09 7.45
N LEU A 176 3.33 -16.46 6.46
CA LEU A 176 4.02 -17.08 5.34
C LEU A 176 5.48 -16.63 5.41
N PHE A 177 6.39 -17.59 5.40
CA PHE A 177 7.83 -17.34 5.36
C PHE A 177 8.37 -17.76 4.00
N LEU A 178 8.81 -16.79 3.22
CA LEU A 178 9.50 -16.97 1.95
C LEU A 178 11.00 -16.78 2.12
N ASP A 179 11.78 -17.61 1.44
CA ASP A 179 13.23 -17.63 1.54
C ASP A 179 13.85 -18.08 0.22
N MET A 180 14.96 -17.47 -0.17
CA MET A 180 15.62 -17.79 -1.42
C MET A 180 16.31 -19.15 -1.32
N VAL A 181 16.24 -19.93 -2.39
CA VAL A 181 16.95 -21.21 -2.50
C VAL A 181 18.42 -20.93 -2.77
N ALA A 182 19.32 -21.60 -2.05
CA ALA A 182 20.77 -21.52 -2.25
C ALA A 182 21.35 -20.08 -2.26
N SER A 183 20.80 -19.20 -1.42
CA SER A 183 21.15 -17.78 -1.39
C SER A 183 22.61 -17.48 -1.10
N THR A 184 23.26 -18.26 -0.23
CA THR A 184 24.70 -18.11 0.07
C THR A 184 25.55 -18.35 -1.18
N SER A 185 25.29 -19.45 -1.91
CA SER A 185 25.97 -19.75 -3.17
C SER A 185 25.70 -18.69 -4.24
N HIS A 186 24.48 -18.15 -4.30
CA HIS A 186 24.15 -17.06 -5.21
C HIS A 186 24.86 -15.74 -4.84
N ALA A 187 24.98 -15.43 -3.54
CA ALA A 187 25.68 -14.25 -3.06
C ALA A 187 27.18 -14.33 -3.36
N GLU A 188 27.80 -15.48 -3.11
CA GLU A 188 29.21 -15.75 -3.44
C GLU A 188 29.48 -15.61 -4.95
N ALA A 189 28.58 -16.13 -5.79
CA ALA A 189 28.74 -16.09 -7.25
C ALA A 189 28.51 -14.69 -7.85
N LEU A 190 27.57 -13.91 -7.32
CA LEU A 190 27.21 -12.59 -7.87
C LEU A 190 28.00 -11.43 -7.27
N GLY A 191 28.49 -11.59 -6.03
CA GLY A 191 29.00 -10.52 -5.19
C GLY A 191 27.89 -9.63 -4.62
N ASP A 192 28.18 -8.97 -3.49
CA ASP A 192 27.21 -8.27 -2.64
C ASP A 192 26.31 -7.27 -3.39
N TYR A 193 26.90 -6.46 -4.27
CA TYR A 193 26.15 -5.43 -4.99
C TYR A 193 25.10 -6.04 -5.93
N ARG A 194 25.49 -7.02 -6.75
CA ARG A 194 24.57 -7.65 -7.71
C ARG A 194 23.55 -8.53 -7.00
N PHE A 195 23.96 -9.22 -5.93
CA PHE A 195 23.03 -9.99 -5.11
C PHE A 195 21.97 -9.08 -4.45
N SER A 196 22.37 -7.94 -3.88
CA SER A 196 21.43 -6.95 -3.34
C SER A 196 20.44 -6.45 -4.39
N ARG A 197 20.90 -6.21 -5.62
CA ARG A 197 20.02 -5.85 -6.76
C ARG A 197 19.05 -6.97 -7.14
N LEU A 198 19.51 -8.23 -7.16
CA LEU A 198 18.66 -9.40 -7.40
C LEU A 198 17.53 -9.49 -6.36
N ILE A 199 17.85 -9.32 -5.08
CA ILE A 199 16.86 -9.34 -4.00
C ILE A 199 15.87 -8.19 -4.12
N GLN A 200 16.33 -6.97 -4.38
CA GLN A 200 15.45 -5.81 -4.61
C GLN A 200 14.50 -6.05 -5.78
N ASP A 201 15.00 -6.51 -6.93
CA ASP A 201 14.18 -6.77 -8.11
C ASP A 201 13.17 -7.91 -7.86
N SER A 202 13.57 -8.94 -7.10
CA SER A 202 12.67 -10.04 -6.70
C SER A 202 11.55 -9.54 -5.77
N PHE A 203 11.88 -8.80 -4.72
CA PHE A 203 10.88 -8.30 -3.76
C PHE A 203 9.97 -7.20 -4.32
N ASN A 204 10.42 -6.48 -5.35
CA ASN A 204 9.54 -5.58 -6.10
C ASN A 204 8.39 -6.35 -6.77
N LEU A 205 8.67 -7.53 -7.36
CA LEU A 205 7.63 -8.40 -7.93
C LEU A 205 6.75 -9.04 -6.85
N LEU A 206 7.32 -9.39 -5.70
CA LEU A 206 6.57 -9.92 -4.56
C LEU A 206 5.58 -8.90 -3.98
N SER A 207 5.96 -7.63 -3.90
CA SER A 207 5.15 -6.58 -3.25
C SER A 207 3.76 -6.40 -3.88
N ASP A 208 3.67 -6.50 -5.21
CA ASP A 208 2.39 -6.47 -5.93
C ASP A 208 1.53 -7.69 -5.59
N THR A 209 2.15 -8.87 -5.53
CA THR A 209 1.51 -10.15 -5.23
C THR A 209 0.95 -10.17 -3.80
N VAL A 210 1.74 -9.71 -2.82
CA VAL A 210 1.32 -9.53 -1.42
C VAL A 210 0.10 -8.61 -1.33
N THR A 211 0.17 -7.45 -2.00
CA THR A 211 -0.91 -6.45 -1.95
C THR A 211 -2.20 -6.98 -2.57
N ASN A 212 -2.13 -7.70 -3.69
CA ASN A 212 -3.30 -8.25 -4.37
C ASN A 212 -3.98 -9.36 -3.55
N ASN A 213 -3.26 -10.00 -2.64
CA ASN A 213 -3.75 -11.05 -1.74
C ASN A 213 -4.03 -10.54 -0.31
N ASP A 214 -4.23 -9.22 -0.15
CA ASP A 214 -4.59 -8.55 1.12
C ASP A 214 -3.63 -8.80 2.29
N ALA A 215 -2.37 -9.13 1.95
CA ALA A 215 -1.31 -9.47 2.89
C ALA A 215 -0.50 -8.27 3.34
N GLU A 216 0.24 -8.42 4.43
CA GLU A 216 1.18 -7.42 4.94
C GLU A 216 2.57 -8.04 5.07
N ILE A 217 3.60 -7.33 4.59
CA ILE A 217 4.99 -7.71 4.84
C ILE A 217 5.31 -7.31 6.28
N TYR A 218 5.62 -8.31 7.10
CA TYR A 218 6.06 -8.09 8.48
C TYR A 218 7.50 -7.60 8.51
N ARG A 219 8.41 -8.32 7.83
CA ARG A 219 9.84 -8.01 7.84
C ARG A 219 10.57 -8.64 6.66
N TYR A 220 11.52 -7.89 6.11
CA TYR A 220 12.59 -8.38 5.25
C TYR A 220 13.81 -8.78 6.09
N MET A 221 14.39 -9.94 5.80
CA MET A 221 15.52 -10.52 6.53
C MET A 221 16.56 -10.99 5.52
N GLY A 222 17.30 -10.05 4.94
CA GLY A 222 18.23 -10.35 3.84
C GLY A 222 17.47 -10.81 2.59
N ASP A 223 17.65 -12.08 2.24
CA ASP A 223 17.04 -12.81 1.13
C ASP A 223 15.70 -13.47 1.49
N ALA A 224 15.28 -13.32 2.74
CA ALA A 224 14.07 -13.90 3.29
C ALA A 224 13.02 -12.82 3.62
N VAL A 225 11.74 -13.19 3.63
CA VAL A 225 10.64 -12.27 3.95
C VAL A 225 9.51 -12.98 4.69
N LEU A 226 9.07 -12.35 5.79
CA LEU A 226 7.89 -12.77 6.55
C LEU A 226 6.69 -11.93 6.14
N ILE A 227 5.61 -12.61 5.80
CA ILE A 227 4.33 -12.03 5.39
C ILE A 227 3.28 -12.54 6.35
N HIS A 228 2.27 -11.73 6.66
CA HIS A 228 1.23 -12.13 7.59
C HIS A 228 -0.16 -11.58 7.23
N TRP A 229 -1.17 -12.21 7.85
CA TRP A 229 -2.57 -11.83 7.78
C TRP A 229 -3.23 -12.00 9.14
N PRO A 230 -4.29 -11.24 9.45
CA PRO A 230 -5.35 -11.77 10.30
C PRO A 230 -5.79 -13.13 9.75
N LEU A 231 -5.92 -14.14 10.62
CA LEU A 231 -6.18 -15.51 10.19
C LEU A 231 -7.39 -15.62 9.25
N GLU A 232 -8.51 -15.02 9.63
CA GLU A 232 -9.78 -15.03 8.88
C GLU A 232 -9.61 -14.48 7.46
N THR A 233 -8.75 -13.47 7.28
CA THR A 233 -8.45 -12.92 5.95
C THR A 233 -7.54 -13.85 5.17
N GLY A 234 -6.53 -14.45 5.81
CA GLY A 234 -5.48 -15.22 5.14
C GLY A 234 -5.90 -16.59 4.62
N ILE A 235 -6.92 -17.21 5.22
CA ILE A 235 -7.45 -18.52 4.79
C ILE A 235 -8.45 -18.44 3.64
N VAL A 236 -9.01 -17.26 3.39
CA VAL A 236 -10.01 -17.03 2.34
C VAL A 236 -9.35 -17.09 0.96
N HIS A 237 -9.99 -17.83 0.03
CA HIS A 237 -9.54 -18.00 -1.36
C HIS A 237 -8.07 -18.41 -1.50
N ASP A 238 -7.54 -19.19 -0.56
CA ASP A 238 -6.17 -19.70 -0.63
C ASP A 238 -5.10 -18.60 -0.72
N ARG A 239 -5.38 -17.38 -0.26
CA ARG A 239 -4.50 -16.20 -0.38
C ARG A 239 -3.05 -16.46 0.00
N CYS A 240 -2.81 -17.24 1.07
CA CYS A 240 -1.43 -17.56 1.48
C CYS A 240 -0.68 -18.42 0.45
N MET A 241 -1.37 -19.32 -0.25
CA MET A 241 -0.83 -20.13 -1.34
C MET A 241 -0.71 -19.31 -2.63
N ASN A 242 -1.72 -18.49 -2.94
CA ASN A 242 -1.69 -17.58 -4.08
C ASN A 242 -0.45 -16.69 -4.03
N VAL A 243 -0.10 -16.13 -2.87
CA VAL A 243 1.09 -15.28 -2.75
C VAL A 243 2.36 -16.01 -3.22
N TYR A 244 2.54 -17.27 -2.81
CA TYR A 244 3.72 -18.02 -3.21
C TYR A 244 3.71 -18.35 -4.72
N PHE A 245 2.62 -18.92 -5.21
CA PHE A 245 2.56 -19.42 -6.58
C PHE A 245 2.48 -18.29 -7.62
N GLU A 246 1.73 -17.22 -7.36
CA GLU A 246 1.72 -16.02 -8.20
C GLU A 246 3.11 -15.38 -8.23
N PHE A 247 3.81 -15.29 -7.09
CA PHE A 247 5.17 -14.75 -7.05
C PHE A 247 6.15 -15.59 -7.85
N SER A 248 6.14 -16.92 -7.69
CA SER A 248 6.95 -17.83 -8.50
C SER A 248 6.65 -17.66 -9.99
N GLN A 249 5.38 -17.52 -10.37
CA GLN A 249 4.97 -17.27 -11.75
C GLN A 249 5.49 -15.93 -12.27
N GLN A 250 5.46 -14.86 -11.46
CA GLN A 250 6.00 -13.54 -11.83
C GLN A 250 7.51 -13.58 -12.11
N LEU A 251 8.27 -14.32 -11.30
CA LEU A 251 9.70 -14.53 -11.53
C LEU A 251 9.95 -15.23 -12.87
N HIS A 252 9.18 -16.28 -13.17
CA HIS A 252 9.27 -16.99 -14.44
C HIS A 252 8.82 -16.15 -15.64
N TRP A 253 7.79 -15.32 -15.52
CA TRP A 253 7.41 -14.38 -16.59
C TRP A 253 8.51 -13.37 -16.90
N HIS A 254 9.29 -12.98 -15.90
CA HIS A 254 10.43 -12.08 -16.06
C HIS A 254 11.76 -12.84 -16.26
N ARG A 255 11.71 -14.12 -16.62
CA ARG A 255 12.88 -15.00 -16.79
C ARG A 255 13.99 -14.36 -17.61
N HIS A 256 13.66 -13.82 -18.80
CA HIS A 256 14.65 -13.20 -19.67
C HIS A 256 15.39 -12.01 -19.01
N TYR A 257 14.68 -11.22 -18.19
CA TYR A 257 15.30 -10.13 -17.44
C TYR A 257 16.29 -10.68 -16.41
N PHE A 258 15.88 -11.68 -15.62
CA PHE A 258 16.74 -12.23 -14.56
C PHE A 258 17.95 -12.98 -15.13
N GLU A 259 17.76 -13.80 -16.18
CA GLU A 259 18.86 -14.48 -16.86
C GLU A 259 19.86 -13.49 -17.45
N LYS A 260 19.39 -12.42 -18.10
CA LYS A 260 20.27 -11.39 -18.67
C LYS A 260 21.07 -10.64 -17.61
N HIS A 261 20.47 -10.30 -16.46
CA HIS A 261 21.11 -9.45 -15.46
C HIS A 261 21.85 -10.23 -14.37
N TYR A 262 21.50 -11.49 -14.13
CA TYR A 262 22.01 -12.30 -13.02
C TYR A 262 22.47 -13.70 -13.43
N GLY A 263 22.15 -14.16 -14.65
CA GLY A 263 22.56 -15.48 -15.16
C GLY A 263 21.62 -16.63 -14.81
N PHE A 264 20.61 -16.39 -13.97
CA PHE A 264 19.62 -17.40 -13.56
C PHE A 264 18.30 -16.73 -13.16
N VAL A 265 17.23 -17.52 -13.04
CA VAL A 265 15.96 -17.07 -12.45
C VAL A 265 15.98 -17.40 -10.96
N PRO A 266 15.77 -16.43 -10.05
CA PRO A 266 15.75 -16.72 -8.62
C PRO A 266 14.59 -17.65 -8.26
N GLU A 267 14.84 -18.59 -7.36
CA GLU A 267 13.83 -19.51 -6.84
C GLU A 267 13.65 -19.31 -5.33
N PHE A 268 12.41 -19.50 -4.88
CA PHE A 268 12.05 -19.35 -3.47
C PHE A 268 11.34 -20.60 -2.96
N LYS A 269 11.56 -20.88 -1.68
CA LYS A 269 10.82 -21.85 -0.88
C LYS A 269 9.95 -21.12 0.14
N ALA A 270 8.84 -21.75 0.52
CA ALA A 270 7.82 -21.17 1.36
C ALA A 270 7.37 -22.13 2.45
N ALA A 271 7.10 -21.61 3.64
CA ALA A 271 6.27 -22.30 4.62
C ALA A 271 5.16 -21.39 5.13
N ALA A 272 3.99 -21.95 5.45
CA ALA A 272 2.92 -21.22 6.13
C ALA A 272 2.42 -21.94 7.39
N HIS A 273 2.19 -21.14 8.44
CA HIS A 273 1.70 -21.61 9.72
C HIS A 273 0.81 -20.54 10.35
N CYS A 274 -0.17 -20.98 11.13
CA CYS A 274 -1.06 -20.08 11.85
C CYS A 274 -1.15 -20.45 13.32
N GLY A 275 -1.43 -19.44 14.15
CA GLY A 275 -1.65 -19.64 15.58
C GLY A 275 -1.96 -18.33 16.29
N GLN A 276 -2.13 -18.44 17.61
CA GLN A 276 -2.30 -17.28 18.47
C GLN A 276 -0.96 -16.61 18.70
N VAL A 277 -0.94 -15.28 18.59
CA VAL A 277 0.23 -14.45 18.89
C VAL A 277 -0.16 -13.29 19.79
N VAL A 278 0.80 -12.78 20.56
CA VAL A 278 0.65 -11.50 21.25
C VAL A 278 1.26 -10.41 20.38
N ALA A 279 0.44 -9.52 19.84
CA ALA A 279 0.86 -8.34 19.10
C ALA A 279 1.05 -7.17 20.06
N ALA A 280 2.21 -6.51 20.04
CA ALA A 280 2.51 -5.32 20.84
C ALA A 280 3.46 -4.39 20.11
N VAL A 281 3.39 -3.08 20.39
CA VAL A 281 4.41 -2.12 19.95
C VAL A 281 5.65 -2.26 20.83
N VAL A 282 6.81 -2.37 20.20
CA VAL A 282 8.12 -2.51 20.85
C VAL A 282 9.05 -1.42 20.35
N GLY A 283 9.95 -0.97 21.21
CA GLY A 283 10.96 0.05 20.91
C GLY A 283 10.58 1.44 21.42
N VAL A 284 11.59 2.24 21.75
CA VAL A 284 11.42 3.62 22.26
C VAL A 284 11.71 4.62 21.15
N HIS A 285 12.86 4.51 20.50
CA HIS A 285 13.27 5.43 19.42
C HIS A 285 12.81 4.98 18.04
N LYS A 286 12.69 3.66 17.84
CA LYS A 286 12.15 3.06 16.62
C LYS A 286 11.08 2.06 17.04
N GLN A 287 9.83 2.45 16.86
CA GLN A 287 8.69 1.62 17.19
C GLN A 287 8.36 0.67 16.03
N GLU A 288 8.10 -0.58 16.35
CA GLU A 288 7.55 -1.56 15.43
C GLU A 288 6.49 -2.41 16.15
N ILE A 289 5.51 -2.92 15.40
CA ILE A 289 4.61 -3.94 15.92
C ILE A 289 5.39 -5.26 15.90
N SER A 290 5.51 -5.94 17.03
CA SER A 290 6.12 -7.26 17.13
C SER A 290 5.08 -8.32 17.50
N PHE A 291 5.27 -9.53 16.96
CA PHE A 291 4.45 -10.69 17.28
C PHE A 291 5.22 -11.67 18.16
N PHE A 292 4.81 -11.79 19.43
CA PHE A 292 5.40 -12.70 20.40
C PHE A 292 4.63 -14.02 20.42
N SER A 293 5.28 -15.10 20.01
CA SER A 293 4.76 -16.46 20.12
C SER A 293 5.79 -17.51 19.68
N ASP A 294 5.45 -18.76 19.95
CA ASP A 294 6.11 -19.92 19.39
C ASP A 294 5.72 -20.19 17.91
N VAL A 295 4.75 -19.44 17.35
CA VAL A 295 4.27 -19.58 15.96
C VAL A 295 5.38 -19.25 14.96
N LEU A 296 6.09 -18.14 15.15
CA LEU A 296 7.18 -17.74 14.26
C LEU A 296 8.36 -18.74 14.32
N ASN A 297 8.69 -19.24 15.51
CA ASN A 297 9.74 -20.26 15.66
C ASN A 297 9.35 -21.58 14.97
N THR A 298 8.08 -21.99 15.09
CA THR A 298 7.54 -23.17 14.38
C THR A 298 7.60 -22.97 12.88
N LEU A 299 7.24 -21.79 12.40
CA LEU A 299 7.25 -21.43 10.98
C LEU A 299 8.66 -21.50 10.37
N THR A 300 9.67 -20.90 11.02
CA THR A 300 11.07 -21.00 10.58
C THR A 300 11.51 -22.45 10.48
N ARG A 301 11.24 -23.25 11.52
CA ARG A 301 11.63 -24.67 11.53
C ARG A 301 10.89 -25.49 10.48
N LEU A 302 9.64 -25.15 10.18
CA LEU A 302 8.87 -25.77 9.10
C LEU A 302 9.46 -25.40 7.73
N GLN A 303 9.86 -24.14 7.55
CA GLN A 303 10.52 -23.65 6.35
C GLN A 303 11.86 -24.37 6.11
N ASP A 304 12.62 -24.64 7.17
CA ASP A 304 13.86 -25.43 7.09
C ASP A 304 13.62 -26.86 6.56
N GLN A 305 12.41 -27.41 6.71
CA GLN A 305 12.06 -28.74 6.20
C GLN A 305 11.76 -28.78 4.70
N CYS A 306 11.64 -27.63 4.02
CA CYS A 306 11.41 -27.60 2.58
C CYS A 306 12.48 -28.37 1.79
N ASN A 307 13.77 -28.13 2.09
CA ASN A 307 14.88 -28.78 1.39
C ASN A 307 14.97 -30.28 1.69
N PRO A 308 14.98 -30.75 2.97
CA PRO A 308 14.98 -32.18 3.29
C PRO A 308 13.81 -32.97 2.69
N LEU A 309 12.63 -32.36 2.57
CA LEU A 309 11.43 -33.00 2.03
C LEU A 309 11.30 -32.85 0.51
N GLY A 310 12.22 -32.15 -0.14
CA GLY A 310 12.16 -31.86 -1.58
C GLY A 310 10.93 -31.06 -1.99
N GLN A 311 10.35 -30.27 -1.08
CA GLN A 311 9.15 -29.49 -1.33
C GLN A 311 9.47 -28.00 -1.38
N ARG A 312 8.81 -27.27 -2.27
CA ARG A 312 8.98 -25.81 -2.36
C ARG A 312 7.99 -25.04 -1.51
N MET A 313 6.83 -25.61 -1.20
CA MET A 313 5.86 -25.01 -0.28
C MET A 313 5.35 -26.04 0.72
N LEU A 314 5.48 -25.72 2.01
CA LEU A 314 4.94 -26.50 3.11
C LEU A 314 3.90 -25.71 3.89
N ILE A 315 2.88 -26.41 4.41
CA ILE A 315 1.95 -25.83 5.38
C ILE A 315 1.81 -26.76 6.58
N SER A 316 1.67 -26.18 7.77
CA SER A 316 1.36 -26.96 8.98
C SER A 316 -0.06 -27.54 8.92
N GLY A 317 -0.29 -28.67 9.60
CA GLY A 317 -1.62 -29.26 9.74
C GLY A 317 -2.62 -28.33 10.43
N ALA A 318 -2.16 -27.51 11.38
CA ALA A 318 -2.98 -26.47 12.02
C ALA A 318 -3.56 -25.47 11.02
N LEU A 319 -2.80 -25.13 9.97
CA LEU A 319 -3.28 -24.28 8.88
C LEU A 319 -4.12 -25.08 7.88
N SER A 320 -3.68 -26.28 7.50
CA SER A 320 -4.40 -27.13 6.55
C SER A 320 -5.83 -27.40 6.99
N GLY A 321 -6.06 -27.68 8.28
CA GLY A 321 -7.39 -27.90 8.85
C GLY A 321 -8.29 -26.66 8.91
N ARG A 322 -7.75 -25.45 8.67
CA ARG A 322 -8.51 -24.19 8.60
C ARG A 322 -8.74 -23.71 7.16
N LEU A 323 -8.06 -24.32 6.19
CA LEU A 323 -8.23 -24.06 4.77
C LEU A 323 -9.33 -24.98 4.24
N ASP A 324 -10.56 -24.48 4.24
CA ASP A 324 -11.72 -25.22 3.73
C ASP A 324 -12.22 -24.56 2.44
N ASN A 325 -11.54 -24.88 1.34
CA ASN A 325 -11.92 -24.45 0.00
C ASN A 325 -12.01 -25.67 -0.92
N GLN A 326 -13.23 -26.13 -1.18
CA GLN A 326 -13.49 -27.27 -2.07
C GLN A 326 -13.04 -26.97 -3.51
N GLU A 327 -13.05 -25.70 -3.91
CA GLU A 327 -12.62 -25.21 -5.23
C GLU A 327 -11.14 -24.81 -5.26
N SER A 328 -10.35 -25.21 -4.26
CA SER A 328 -8.93 -24.83 -4.21
C SER A 328 -8.19 -25.25 -5.48
N GLN A 329 -7.39 -24.34 -6.04
CA GLN A 329 -6.51 -24.62 -7.18
C GLN A 329 -5.29 -25.46 -6.80
N TYR A 330 -5.10 -25.73 -5.51
CA TYR A 330 -3.93 -26.41 -4.99
C TYR A 330 -4.28 -27.81 -4.47
N LYS A 331 -3.38 -28.76 -4.73
CA LYS A 331 -3.37 -30.07 -4.10
C LYS A 331 -2.53 -29.99 -2.83
N ARG A 332 -3.09 -30.46 -1.73
CA ARG A 332 -2.41 -30.61 -0.43
C ARG A 332 -2.12 -32.08 -0.21
N THR A 333 -0.86 -32.46 -0.19
CA THR A 333 -0.43 -33.84 0.06
C THR A 333 0.05 -33.95 1.50
N ASN A 334 -0.59 -34.80 2.31
CA ASN A 334 -0.13 -35.03 3.67
C ASN A 334 1.21 -35.77 3.65
N LEU A 335 2.23 -35.21 4.29
CA LEU A 335 3.55 -35.82 4.49
C LEU A 335 3.66 -36.54 5.85
N GLY A 336 2.62 -36.42 6.69
CA GLY A 336 2.52 -37.00 8.01
C GLY A 336 3.16 -36.14 9.11
N PRO A 337 3.32 -36.72 10.31
CA PRO A 337 3.90 -36.04 11.45
C PRO A 337 5.42 -35.89 11.30
N ILE A 338 5.91 -34.65 11.41
CA ILE A 338 7.33 -34.32 11.34
C ILE A 338 7.78 -33.70 12.67
N LYS A 339 8.86 -34.22 13.23
CA LYS A 339 9.49 -33.67 14.44
C LYS A 339 10.42 -32.52 14.06
N LEU A 340 9.95 -31.29 14.26
CA LEU A 340 10.75 -30.10 14.03
C LEU A 340 11.87 -29.97 15.08
N LYS A 341 13.02 -29.43 14.66
CA LYS A 341 14.18 -29.20 15.54
C LYS A 341 13.76 -28.44 16.81
N GLY A 342 14.11 -28.97 17.98
CA GLY A 342 13.80 -28.33 19.28
C GLY A 342 12.30 -28.24 19.61
N LYS A 343 11.43 -29.05 18.98
CA LYS A 343 10.05 -29.26 19.42
C LYS A 343 9.91 -30.62 20.10
N GLN A 344 9.11 -30.66 21.16
CA GLN A 344 8.81 -31.90 21.87
C GLN A 344 7.83 -32.78 21.08
N HIS A 345 6.81 -32.17 20.48
CA HIS A 345 5.79 -32.87 19.69
C HIS A 345 6.01 -32.69 18.19
N SER A 346 5.69 -33.75 17.42
CA SER A 346 5.59 -33.67 15.97
C SER A 346 4.39 -32.83 15.56
N ILE A 347 4.51 -32.17 14.40
CA ILE A 347 3.37 -31.50 13.77
C ILE A 347 3.07 -32.20 12.45
N GLU A 348 1.79 -32.30 12.09
CA GLU A 348 1.41 -32.71 10.74
C GLU A 348 1.90 -31.67 9.72
N VAL A 349 2.45 -32.13 8.61
CA VAL A 349 2.97 -31.28 7.53
C VAL A 349 2.36 -31.68 6.20
N PHE A 350 1.98 -30.69 5.41
CA PHE A 350 1.44 -30.89 4.07
C PHE A 350 2.32 -30.20 3.04
N ALA A 351 2.61 -30.90 1.94
CA ALA A 351 3.14 -30.29 0.73
C ALA A 351 2.01 -29.63 -0.05
N VAL A 352 2.29 -28.49 -0.66
CA VAL A 352 1.34 -27.80 -1.54
C VAL A 352 1.89 -27.75 -2.95
N SER A 353 1.08 -28.16 -3.93
CA SER A 353 1.38 -28.02 -5.35
C SER A 353 0.15 -27.54 -6.12
N PRO A 354 0.31 -26.87 -7.28
CA PRO A 354 -0.82 -26.57 -8.17
C PRO A 354 -1.47 -27.87 -8.63
N LYS A 355 -2.80 -27.91 -8.70
CA LYS A 355 -3.49 -28.94 -9.48
C LYS A 355 -3.10 -28.72 -10.93
N LEU A 356 -2.50 -29.71 -11.58
CA LEU A 356 -2.27 -29.66 -13.03
C LEU A 356 -3.60 -29.32 -13.69
N ALA A 357 -3.64 -28.23 -14.46
CA ALA A 357 -4.73 -28.02 -15.39
C ALA A 357 -4.73 -29.24 -16.32
N SER A 358 -5.81 -30.01 -16.33
CA SER A 358 -6.05 -30.95 -17.41
C SER A 358 -5.91 -30.16 -18.70
N ALA A 359 -4.86 -30.46 -19.47
CA ALA A 359 -4.73 -29.96 -20.82
C ALA A 359 -5.93 -30.51 -21.60
N ASN A 360 -6.93 -29.65 -21.83
CA ASN A 360 -8.02 -29.88 -22.76
C ASN A 360 -7.81 -29.00 -23.96
#